data_AF-A0A4Q3E7Z0-F1
#
_entry.id   AF-A0A4Q3E7Z0-F1
#
_cell.length_a   1.000
_cell.length_b   1.000
_cell.length_c   1.000
_cell.angle_alpha   90.00
_cell.angle_beta   90.00
_cell.angle_gamma   90.00
#
_symmetry.space_group_name_H-M   'P 1'
#
loop_
_entity.id
_entity.type
_entity.pdbx_description
1 polymer ?
#
loop_
_entity_poly.entity_id
_entity_poly.type
_entity_poly.pdbx_seq_one_letter_code
_entity_poly.pdbx_strand_id
1 'polypeptide(L)'
;MDLEFNKNEDAMKLAVRQMKQRHAQVSLGGGKKAIDKAREKGKMTPRERIEYLVDKESVFTEIGAFAGWDMYPEHGGCPAGGTVAGMGYIHGRQCMIVANDNTVKAGAWFPITGKKNLRLQEIAMENHLPVVYIVDSAGVYLPMQDEIFPDKEHFGRIFRNNAQMSA
;
A
#
# COMPACT_ATOMS: atom_id res chain seq x y z
N MET A 1 38.21 -15.57 -13.16
CA MET A 1 36.77 -15.54 -13.48
C MET A 1 36.14 -16.65 -12.66
N ASP A 2 35.31 -16.29 -11.68
CA ASP A 2 34.63 -17.26 -10.82
C ASP A 2 33.26 -17.59 -11.45
N LEU A 3 33.13 -18.79 -12.02
CA LEU A 3 31.94 -19.20 -12.75
C LEU A 3 30.72 -19.34 -11.85
N GLU A 4 30.90 -19.74 -10.59
CA GLU A 4 29.79 -19.89 -9.65
C GLU A 4 29.33 -18.51 -9.16
N PHE A 5 30.26 -17.61 -8.87
CA PHE A 5 29.92 -16.21 -8.60
C PHE A 5 29.12 -15.59 -9.76
N ASN A 6 29.59 -15.73 -11.00
CA ASN A 6 28.94 -15.14 -12.18
C ASN A 6 27.50 -15.67 -12.37
N LYS A 7 27.28 -16.99 -12.23
CA LYS A 7 25.93 -17.58 -12.32
C LYS A 7 24.99 -17.02 -11.25
N ASN A 8 25.48 -16.92 -10.01
CA ASN A 8 24.70 -16.38 -8.89
C ASN A 8 24.38 -14.90 -9.10
N GLU A 9 25.35 -14.13 -9.60
CA GLU A 9 25.16 -12.72 -9.92
C GLU A 9 24.10 -12.53 -11.01
N ASP A 10 24.17 -13.29 -12.10
CA ASP A 10 23.21 -13.22 -13.21
C ASP A 10 21.79 -13.60 -12.77
N ALA A 11 21.66 -14.67 -11.99
CA ALA A 11 20.36 -15.08 -11.43
C ALA A 11 19.75 -14.00 -10.54
N MET A 12 20.56 -13.37 -9.67
CA MET A 12 20.11 -12.27 -8.81
C MET A 12 19.71 -11.04 -9.63
N LYS A 13 20.52 -10.63 -10.62
CA LYS A 13 20.21 -9.51 -11.51
C LYS A 13 18.89 -9.73 -12.25
N LEU A 14 18.64 -10.95 -12.74
CA LEU A 14 17.39 -11.31 -13.41
C LEU A 14 16.19 -11.21 -12.46
N ALA A 15 16.30 -11.76 -11.25
CA ALA A 15 15.23 -11.70 -10.24
C ALA A 15 14.90 -10.25 -9.85
N VAL A 16 15.92 -9.41 -9.63
CA VAL A 16 15.74 -7.98 -9.32
C VAL A 16 15.07 -7.25 -10.48
N ARG A 17 15.45 -7.54 -11.73
CA ARG A 17 14.83 -6.94 -12.92
C ARG A 17 13.35 -7.30 -13.01
N GLN A 18 13.00 -8.57 -12.81
CA GLN A 18 11.62 -9.03 -12.83
C GLN A 18 10.79 -8.39 -11.70
N MET A 19 11.36 -8.30 -10.49
CA MET A 19 10.73 -7.61 -9.37
C MET A 19 10.45 -6.14 -9.71
N LYS A 20 11.44 -5.41 -10.25
CA LYS A 20 11.27 -4.02 -10.68
C LYS A 20 10.20 -3.84 -11.75
N GLN A 21 10.11 -4.77 -12.72
CA GLN A 21 9.06 -4.75 -13.74
C GLN A 21 7.67 -4.95 -13.13
N ARG A 22 7.50 -5.92 -12.22
CA ARG A 22 6.24 -6.12 -11.49
C ARG A 22 5.90 -4.91 -10.63
N HIS A 23 6.88 -4.32 -9.96
CA HIS A 23 6.68 -3.12 -9.16
C HIS A 23 6.19 -1.94 -10.01
N ALA A 24 6.75 -1.77 -11.20
CA ALA A 24 6.30 -0.75 -12.14
C ALA A 24 4.83 -0.96 -12.57
N GLN A 25 4.40 -2.21 -12.74
CA GLN A 25 3.00 -2.55 -13.03
C GLN A 25 2.08 -2.24 -11.84
N VAL A 26 2.46 -2.67 -10.63
CA VAL A 26 1.74 -2.33 -9.38
C VAL A 26 1.60 -0.81 -9.23
N SER A 27 2.65 -0.07 -9.59
CA SER A 27 2.70 1.39 -9.45
C SER A 27 1.69 2.12 -10.32
N LEU A 28 1.09 1.44 -11.32
CA LEU A 28 0.01 1.98 -12.13
C LEU A 28 -1.36 1.96 -11.45
N GLY A 29 -1.49 1.40 -10.23
CA GLY A 29 -2.74 1.39 -9.47
C GLY A 29 -3.90 0.81 -10.29
N GLY A 30 -5.02 1.52 -10.37
CA GLY A 30 -6.17 1.17 -11.22
C GLY A 30 -5.95 1.33 -12.73
N GLY A 31 -4.73 1.62 -13.17
CA GLY A 31 -4.32 1.81 -14.54
C GLY A 31 -4.27 3.28 -14.96
N LYS A 32 -3.55 3.54 -16.06
CA LYS A 32 -3.28 4.89 -16.58
C LYS A 32 -4.54 5.73 -16.78
N LYS A 33 -5.59 5.16 -17.36
CA LYS A 33 -6.88 5.87 -17.58
C LYS A 33 -7.51 6.35 -16.27
N ALA A 34 -7.42 5.55 -15.20
CA ALA A 34 -7.98 5.91 -13.89
C ALA A 34 -7.13 7.00 -13.21
N ILE A 35 -5.80 6.92 -13.34
CA ILE A 35 -4.86 7.96 -12.88
C ILE A 35 -5.14 9.29 -13.58
N ASP A 36 -5.22 9.29 -14.92
CA ASP A 36 -5.45 10.50 -15.70
C ASP A 36 -6.79 11.16 -15.31
N LYS A 37 -7.86 10.37 -15.18
CA LYS A 37 -9.17 10.84 -14.69
C LYS A 37 -9.13 11.38 -13.26
N ALA A 38 -8.28 10.84 -12.39
CA ALA A 38 -8.11 11.37 -11.03
C ALA A 38 -7.39 12.74 -11.08
N ARG A 39 -6.35 12.86 -11.91
CA ARG A 39 -5.59 14.10 -12.11
C ARG A 39 -6.42 15.22 -12.76
N GLU A 40 -7.28 14.89 -13.72
CA GLU A 40 -8.25 15.84 -14.30
C GLU A 40 -9.16 16.47 -13.24
N LYS A 41 -9.42 15.76 -12.13
CA LYS A 41 -10.18 16.26 -10.97
C LYS A 41 -9.31 16.97 -9.93
N GLY A 42 -8.05 17.25 -10.24
CA GLY A 42 -7.09 17.87 -9.33
C GLY A 42 -6.60 16.94 -8.21
N LYS A 43 -6.80 15.62 -8.32
CA LYS A 43 -6.33 14.66 -7.31
C LYS A 43 -4.94 14.12 -7.67
N MET A 44 -4.06 14.09 -6.67
CA MET A 44 -2.81 13.33 -6.71
C MET A 44 -3.07 11.84 -6.50
N THR A 45 -2.22 10.98 -7.06
CA THR A 45 -2.11 9.54 -6.74
C THR A 45 -1.60 9.35 -5.30
N PRO A 46 -1.79 8.17 -4.69
CA PRO A 46 -1.28 7.93 -3.34
C PRO A 46 0.24 8.08 -3.21
N ARG A 47 1.03 7.66 -4.21
CA ARG A 47 2.50 7.84 -4.20
C ARG A 47 2.91 9.31 -4.28
N GLU A 48 2.24 10.10 -5.13
CA GLU A 48 2.46 11.55 -5.20
C GLU A 48 2.10 12.25 -3.88
N ARG A 49 1.02 11.82 -3.20
CA ARG A 49 0.63 12.38 -1.88
C ARG A 49 1.67 12.05 -0.80
N ILE A 50 2.20 10.83 -0.81
CA ILE A 50 3.25 10.41 0.13
C ILE A 50 4.53 11.22 -0.15
N GLU A 51 4.96 11.31 -1.41
CA GLU A 51 6.13 12.08 -1.82
C GLU A 51 6.01 13.57 -1.44
N TYR A 52 4.81 14.14 -1.55
CA TYR A 52 4.54 15.50 -1.11
C TYR A 52 4.60 15.68 0.42
N LEU A 53 4.20 14.65 1.18
CA LEU A 53 4.10 14.71 2.64
C LEU A 53 5.45 14.49 3.34
N VAL A 54 6.30 13.61 2.81
CA VAL A 54 7.56 13.24 3.47
C VAL A 54 8.61 14.35 3.34
N ASP A 55 9.55 14.38 4.28
CA ASP A 55 10.67 15.29 4.25
C ASP A 55 11.48 15.11 2.97
N LYS A 56 11.87 16.22 2.33
CA LYS A 56 12.73 16.20 1.15
C LYS A 56 14.02 15.44 1.45
N GLU A 57 14.49 14.66 0.47
CA GLU A 57 15.70 13.84 0.57
C GLU A 57 15.64 12.71 1.62
N SER A 58 14.52 12.53 2.33
CA SER A 58 14.31 11.39 3.22
C SER A 58 13.93 10.12 2.45
N VAL A 59 14.22 8.97 3.05
CA VAL A 59 13.84 7.67 2.49
C VAL A 59 12.42 7.32 2.90
N PHE A 60 11.56 7.04 1.92
CA PHE A 60 10.31 6.34 2.12
C PHE A 60 10.48 4.84 1.80
N THR A 61 10.21 3.98 2.77
CA THR A 61 10.24 2.52 2.60
C THR A 61 8.83 1.99 2.45
N GLU A 62 8.42 1.71 1.22
CA GLU A 62 7.09 1.14 0.93
C GLU A 62 6.97 -0.29 1.49
N ILE A 63 5.87 -0.59 2.17
CA ILE A 63 5.57 -1.88 2.78
C ILE A 63 4.37 -2.50 2.08
N GLY A 64 4.53 -3.76 1.64
CA GLY A 64 3.46 -4.51 1.00
C GLY A 64 3.10 -4.00 -0.40
N ALA A 65 4.09 -3.51 -1.17
CA ALA A 65 3.87 -3.07 -2.55
C ALA A 65 3.20 -4.16 -3.41
N PHE A 66 3.57 -5.42 -3.23
CA PHE A 66 2.99 -6.56 -3.96
C PHE A 66 1.74 -7.16 -3.30
N ALA A 67 1.17 -6.52 -2.27
CA ALA A 67 -0.10 -6.99 -1.72
C ALA A 67 -1.18 -7.01 -2.83
N GLY A 68 -1.95 -8.08 -2.90
CA GLY A 68 -2.97 -8.24 -3.94
C GLY A 68 -2.41 -8.58 -5.33
N TRP A 69 -1.10 -8.83 -5.48
CA TRP A 69 -0.53 -9.30 -6.76
C TRP A 69 -1.14 -10.65 -7.16
N ASP A 70 -1.64 -10.74 -8.39
CA ASP A 70 -2.37 -11.89 -8.96
C ASP A 70 -3.61 -12.34 -8.15
N MET A 71 -4.10 -11.51 -7.21
CA MET A 71 -5.33 -11.77 -6.47
C MET A 71 -6.53 -11.08 -7.12
N TYR A 72 -7.72 -11.66 -6.96
CA TYR A 72 -9.00 -11.12 -7.43
C TYR A 72 -9.06 -10.79 -8.94
N PRO A 73 -8.55 -11.63 -9.85
CA PRO A 73 -8.59 -11.35 -11.29
C PRO A 73 -10.01 -11.11 -11.81
N GLU A 74 -11.01 -11.84 -11.29
CA GLU A 74 -12.43 -11.68 -11.58
C GLU A 74 -12.99 -10.31 -11.19
N HIS A 75 -12.35 -9.64 -10.24
CA HIS A 75 -12.68 -8.28 -9.82
C HIS A 75 -11.78 -7.23 -10.48
N GLY A 76 -10.85 -7.61 -11.36
CA GLY A 76 -9.90 -6.70 -12.00
C GLY A 76 -8.67 -6.36 -11.15
N GLY A 77 -8.40 -7.15 -10.12
CA GLY A 77 -7.22 -7.05 -9.28
C GLY A 77 -7.28 -5.97 -8.19
N CYS A 78 -6.33 -6.06 -7.26
CA CYS A 78 -6.15 -5.09 -6.18
C CYS A 78 -4.67 -4.71 -6.00
N PRO A 79 -4.05 -3.97 -6.95
CA PRO A 79 -2.63 -3.63 -6.89
C PRO A 79 -2.27 -2.91 -5.59
N ALA A 80 -1.15 -3.31 -4.98
CA ALA A 80 -0.71 -2.85 -3.65
C ALA A 80 -1.76 -3.03 -2.53
N GLY A 81 -2.78 -3.87 -2.73
CA GLY A 81 -3.91 -4.00 -1.84
C GLY A 81 -4.79 -2.74 -1.81
N GLY A 82 -4.81 -1.95 -2.89
CA GLY A 82 -5.62 -0.73 -3.00
C GLY A 82 -5.16 0.40 -2.07
N THR A 83 -3.97 0.29 -1.49
CA THR A 83 -3.41 1.26 -0.53
C THR A 83 -1.88 1.23 -0.60
N VAL A 84 -1.26 2.38 -0.81
CA VAL A 84 0.19 2.53 -0.71
C VAL A 84 0.52 2.93 0.72
N ALA A 85 1.47 2.25 1.34
CA ALA A 85 1.82 2.50 2.72
C ALA A 85 3.27 2.15 3.00
N GLY A 86 3.83 2.71 4.07
CA GLY A 86 5.22 2.51 4.41
C GLY A 86 5.70 3.46 5.49
N MET A 87 6.99 3.41 5.78
CA MET A 87 7.63 4.29 6.75
C MET A 87 8.36 5.42 6.04
N GLY A 88 8.18 6.65 6.52
CA GLY A 88 8.88 7.84 6.02
C GLY A 88 9.07 8.86 7.14
N TYR A 89 9.79 9.94 6.86
CA TYR A 89 10.00 11.01 7.82
C TYR A 89 9.08 12.19 7.52
N ILE A 90 8.46 12.76 8.55
CA ILE A 90 7.65 13.98 8.48
C ILE A 90 8.16 14.91 9.58
N HIS A 91 8.73 16.05 9.21
CA HIS A 91 9.38 16.99 10.12
C HIS A 91 10.40 16.33 11.06
N GLY A 92 11.24 15.44 10.52
CA GLY A 92 12.28 14.72 11.23
C GLY A 92 11.79 13.54 12.07
N ARG A 93 10.47 13.27 12.09
CA ARG A 93 9.88 12.16 12.84
C ARG A 93 9.52 11.00 11.92
N GLN A 94 9.98 9.81 12.24
CA GLN A 94 9.59 8.60 11.49
C GLN A 94 8.13 8.27 11.78
N CYS A 95 7.34 8.10 10.72
CA CYS A 95 5.90 7.86 10.77
C CYS A 95 5.54 6.67 9.87
N MET A 96 4.52 5.91 10.27
CA MET A 96 3.81 5.00 9.39
C MET A 96 2.80 5.82 8.57
N ILE A 97 2.89 5.78 7.24
CA ILE A 97 2.03 6.54 6.34
C ILE A 97 1.18 5.55 5.55
N VAL A 98 -0.12 5.82 5.45
CA VAL A 98 -1.10 4.96 4.78
C VAL A 98 -1.97 5.81 3.85
N ALA A 99 -1.87 5.61 2.54
CA ALA A 99 -2.61 6.37 1.53
C ALA A 99 -3.44 5.44 0.63
N ASN A 100 -4.76 5.59 0.65
CA ASN A 100 -5.64 4.78 -0.20
C ASN A 100 -5.47 5.15 -1.68
N ASP A 101 -5.52 4.15 -2.55
CA ASP A 101 -5.48 4.36 -3.99
C ASP A 101 -6.90 4.47 -4.55
N ASN A 102 -7.37 5.70 -4.74
CA ASN A 102 -8.70 5.96 -5.29
C ASN A 102 -8.86 5.51 -6.75
N THR A 103 -7.79 5.14 -7.45
CA THR A 103 -7.85 4.61 -8.80
C THR A 103 -8.21 3.13 -8.81
N VAL A 104 -7.91 2.40 -7.73
CA VAL A 104 -8.25 0.99 -7.54
C VAL A 104 -9.65 0.89 -6.94
N LYS A 105 -10.66 0.67 -7.78
CA LYS A 105 -12.08 0.53 -7.35
C LYS A 105 -12.56 1.65 -6.43
N ALA A 106 -12.23 2.90 -6.76
CA ALA A 106 -12.57 4.07 -5.93
C ALA A 106 -12.00 3.99 -4.50
N GLY A 107 -10.90 3.26 -4.29
CA GLY A 107 -10.27 3.05 -2.98
C GLY A 107 -11.05 2.08 -2.10
N ALA A 108 -11.93 1.24 -2.65
CA ALA A 108 -12.65 0.24 -1.89
C ALA A 108 -11.69 -0.82 -1.29
N TRP A 109 -11.97 -1.22 -0.06
CA TRP A 109 -11.15 -2.20 0.66
C TRP A 109 -11.54 -3.62 0.30
N PHE A 110 -10.59 -4.33 -0.30
CA PHE A 110 -10.63 -5.78 -0.46
C PHE A 110 -10.17 -6.47 0.83
N PRO A 111 -10.41 -7.77 1.03
CA PRO A 111 -9.93 -8.49 2.22
C PRO A 111 -8.43 -8.29 2.46
N ILE A 112 -7.63 -8.30 1.38
CA ILE A 112 -6.19 -8.02 1.47
C ILE A 112 -5.87 -6.59 1.92
N THR A 113 -6.72 -5.60 1.60
CA THR A 113 -6.59 -4.22 2.05
C THR A 113 -6.74 -4.16 3.57
N GLY A 114 -7.75 -4.84 4.11
CA GLY A 114 -7.97 -4.95 5.55
C GLY A 114 -6.75 -5.55 6.26
N LYS A 115 -6.30 -6.73 5.79
CA LYS A 115 -5.13 -7.41 6.33
C LYS A 115 -3.85 -6.56 6.27
N LYS A 116 -3.61 -5.88 5.15
CA LYS A 116 -2.45 -4.99 4.97
C LYS A 116 -2.50 -3.84 5.97
N ASN A 117 -3.64 -3.16 6.13
CA ASN A 117 -3.79 -2.05 7.05
C ASN A 117 -3.60 -2.46 8.52
N LEU A 118 -4.13 -3.63 8.91
CA LEU A 118 -3.93 -4.17 10.26
C LEU A 118 -2.46 -4.49 10.53
N ARG A 119 -1.75 -5.06 9.55
CA ARG A 119 -0.30 -5.31 9.69
C ARG A 119 0.49 -4.01 9.84
N LEU A 120 0.10 -2.94 9.15
CA LEU A 120 0.75 -1.63 9.26
C LEU A 120 0.51 -1.00 10.64
N GLN A 121 -0.71 -1.12 11.18
CA GLN A 121 -1.00 -0.69 12.56
C GLN A 121 -0.23 -1.50 13.59
N GLU A 122 -0.13 -2.82 13.40
CA GLU A 122 0.66 -3.69 14.30
C GLU A 122 2.13 -3.25 14.35
N ILE A 123 2.75 -3.01 13.18
CA ILE A 123 4.12 -2.46 13.10
C ILE A 123 4.20 -1.11 13.83
N ALA A 124 3.23 -0.21 13.61
CA ALA A 124 3.23 1.10 14.25
C ALA A 124 3.08 1.01 15.78
N MET A 125 2.22 0.13 16.27
CA MET A 125 2.03 -0.13 17.70
C MET A 125 3.29 -0.71 18.35
N GLU A 126 3.89 -1.74 17.75
CA GLU A 126 5.09 -2.39 18.27
C GLU A 126 6.30 -1.45 18.33
N ASN A 127 6.37 -0.49 17.41
CA ASN A 127 7.51 0.42 17.26
C ASN A 127 7.20 1.86 17.71
N HIS A 128 6.04 2.10 18.31
CA HIS A 128 5.59 3.43 18.77
C HIS A 128 5.67 4.52 17.69
N LEU A 129 5.33 4.17 16.45
CA LEU A 129 5.34 5.09 15.31
C LEU A 129 3.99 5.84 15.22
N PRO A 130 3.98 7.17 15.05
CA PRO A 130 2.77 7.88 14.65
C PRO A 130 2.25 7.34 13.33
N VAL A 131 0.92 7.24 13.21
CA VAL A 131 0.26 6.81 11.98
C VAL A 131 -0.43 7.99 11.31
N VAL A 132 -0.13 8.22 10.04
CA VAL A 132 -0.77 9.23 9.20
C VAL A 132 -1.59 8.56 8.12
N TYR A 133 -2.91 8.70 8.21
CA TYR A 133 -3.86 8.20 7.21
C TYR A 133 -4.22 9.30 6.21
N ILE A 134 -3.89 9.09 4.93
CA ILE A 134 -4.36 9.90 3.80
C ILE A 134 -5.57 9.18 3.19
N VAL A 135 -6.74 9.39 3.80
CA VAL A 135 -7.97 8.65 3.49
C VAL A 135 -8.61 9.16 2.20
N ASP A 136 -8.81 8.26 1.24
CA ASP A 136 -9.57 8.49 -0.01
C ASP A 136 -10.16 7.15 -0.47
N SER A 137 -11.09 6.64 0.33
CA SER A 137 -11.67 5.30 0.20
C SER A 137 -13.20 5.35 0.13
N ALA A 138 -13.79 4.51 -0.71
CA ALA A 138 -15.23 4.30 -0.81
C ALA A 138 -15.82 3.34 0.26
N GLY A 139 -14.99 2.83 1.19
CA GLY A 139 -15.39 1.85 2.19
C GLY A 139 -15.07 0.41 1.78
N VAL A 140 -15.86 -0.55 2.26
CA VAL A 140 -15.68 -1.99 1.98
C VAL A 140 -16.05 -2.33 0.53
N TYR A 141 -15.29 -3.23 -0.09
CA TYR A 141 -15.67 -3.83 -1.37
C TYR A 141 -16.85 -4.79 -1.17
N LEU A 142 -18.06 -4.30 -1.43
CA LEU A 142 -19.32 -4.99 -1.12
C LEU A 142 -19.44 -6.44 -1.62
N PRO A 143 -18.93 -6.82 -2.82
CA PRO A 143 -19.00 -8.21 -3.27
C PRO A 143 -18.28 -9.22 -2.34
N MET A 144 -17.39 -8.75 -1.46
CA MET A 144 -16.60 -9.56 -0.54
C MET A 144 -16.75 -9.09 0.91
N GLN A 145 -17.90 -8.51 1.25
CA GLN A 145 -18.12 -7.86 2.54
C GLN A 145 -17.96 -8.81 3.74
N ASP A 146 -18.31 -10.08 3.59
CA ASP A 146 -18.23 -11.11 4.62
C ASP A 146 -16.79 -11.47 5.00
N GLU A 147 -15.85 -11.26 4.08
CA GLU A 147 -14.41 -11.48 4.29
C GLU A 147 -13.67 -10.27 4.86
N ILE A 148 -14.38 -9.16 5.14
CA ILE A 148 -13.73 -7.92 5.59
C ILE A 148 -14.54 -7.10 6.61
N PHE A 149 -15.81 -7.44 6.86
CA PHE A 149 -16.64 -6.71 7.81
C PHE A 149 -16.80 -7.40 9.18
N PRO A 150 -17.21 -8.68 9.29
CA PRO A 150 -17.79 -9.20 10.54
C PRO A 150 -16.82 -9.66 11.63
N ASP A 151 -15.60 -10.11 11.29
CA ASP A 151 -14.74 -10.82 12.25
C ASP A 151 -13.84 -9.89 13.10
N LYS A 152 -13.21 -10.44 14.13
CA LYS A 152 -12.34 -9.74 15.08
C LYS A 152 -11.15 -9.01 14.42
N GLU A 153 -10.62 -9.56 13.33
CA GLU A 153 -9.50 -9.00 12.55
C GLU A 153 -9.99 -8.41 11.21
N HIS A 154 -11.24 -7.95 11.17
CA HIS A 154 -11.83 -7.26 10.03
C HIS A 154 -11.83 -5.72 10.22
N PHE A 155 -12.48 -5.00 9.32
CA PHE A 155 -12.44 -3.54 9.19
C PHE A 155 -12.62 -2.79 10.52
N GLY A 156 -13.50 -3.27 11.41
CA GLY A 156 -13.74 -2.66 12.72
C GLY A 156 -12.51 -2.60 13.64
N ARG A 157 -11.55 -3.52 13.46
CA ARG A 157 -10.32 -3.57 14.26
C ARG A 157 -9.41 -2.38 14.04
N ILE A 158 -9.47 -1.74 12.86
CA ILE A 158 -8.74 -0.50 12.55
C ILE A 158 -9.07 0.58 13.59
N PHE A 159 -10.35 0.75 13.91
CA PHE A 159 -10.81 1.77 14.86
C PHE A 159 -10.39 1.44 16.29
N ARG A 160 -10.50 0.17 16.70
CA ARG A 160 -9.99 -0.28 18.01
C ARG A 160 -8.50 0.04 18.15
N ASN A 161 -7.70 -0.30 17.15
CA ASN A 161 -6.26 -0.07 17.19
C ASN A 161 -5.92 1.43 17.18
N ASN A 162 -6.66 2.26 16.44
CA ASN A 162 -6.52 3.72 16.51
C ASN A 162 -6.76 4.25 17.92
N ALA A 163 -7.82 3.77 18.60
CA ALA A 163 -8.09 4.15 19.98
C ALA A 163 -6.99 3.67 20.95
N GLN A 164 -6.45 2.47 20.75
CA GLN A 164 -5.35 1.94 21.57
C GLN A 164 -4.02 2.70 21.35
N MET A 165 -3.69 3.08 20.11
CA MET A 165 -2.49 3.87 19.80
C MET A 165 -2.57 5.30 20.34
N SER A 166 -3.79 5.82 20.56
CA SER A 166 -4.01 7.17 21.07
C SER A 166 -4.02 7.28 22.59
N ALA A 167 -4.12 6.14 23.30
CA ALA A 167 -4.21 6.08 24.76
C ALA A 167 -2.83 6.21 25.41
#